data_AF-A0A1I4HCB0-F1
#
_entry.id   AF-A0A1I4HCB0-F1
#
_cell.length_a   1.000
_cell.length_b   1.000
_cell.length_c   1.000
_cell.angle_alpha   90.00
_cell.angle_beta   90.00
_cell.angle_gamma   90.00
#
_symmetry.space_group_name_H-M   'P 1'
#
loop_
_entity.id
_entity.type
_entity.pdbx_description
1 polymer ?
#
loop_
_entity_poly.entity_id
_entity_poly.type
_entity_poly.pdbx_seq_one_letter_code
_entity_poly.pdbx_strand_id
1 'polypeptide(L)'
;MMRIKAIISILSLGLACFLPTSLSAEVIPGTDLSIDFHAGHVVGAGRNINMIRVPVTDINTGQTTLWDATFKFSFIPSQGFVFEEISSASPSQPGSIADIVPGLYRTQQGKCLLLEGPTLLNGSRSLYTIRGVQEAGCGTPDSFSAQIISGVANGHPDIGERDIVASLTDNWIYGFMADRASNSSGSTLQPFFQNHLIGIRQSGEQLILGRFSDGGADFKDPVQTLILTKLVQ
;
A
#
# COMPACT_ATOMS: atom_id res chain seq x y z
N MET A 1 -41.46 -33.41 60.48
CA MET A 1 -40.12 -32.78 60.41
C MET A 1 -39.37 -33.35 59.22
N MET A 2 -39.21 -32.56 58.15
CA MET A 2 -38.15 -32.78 57.15
C MET A 2 -37.92 -31.46 56.42
N ARG A 3 -36.76 -30.83 56.66
CA ARG A 3 -36.35 -29.56 56.04
C ARG A 3 -35.62 -29.88 54.74
N ILE A 4 -36.20 -29.50 53.61
CA ILE A 4 -35.51 -29.53 52.31
C ILE A 4 -34.61 -28.29 52.25
N LYS A 5 -33.29 -28.51 52.26
CA LYS A 5 -32.28 -27.45 52.11
C LYS A 5 -32.16 -27.12 50.62
N ALA A 6 -32.47 -25.88 50.26
CA ALA A 6 -32.16 -25.34 48.94
C ALA A 6 -30.64 -25.10 48.83
N ILE A 7 -30.00 -25.72 47.85
CA ILE A 7 -28.61 -25.45 47.48
C ILE A 7 -28.66 -24.41 46.36
N ILE A 8 -28.32 -23.15 46.70
CA ILE A 8 -28.12 -22.09 45.71
C ILE A 8 -26.64 -22.15 45.31
N SER A 9 -26.37 -22.65 44.10
CA SER A 9 -25.05 -22.62 43.50
C SER A 9 -24.88 -21.30 42.74
N ILE A 10 -24.05 -20.40 43.27
CA ILE A 10 -23.71 -19.12 42.62
C ILE A 10 -22.57 -19.40 41.63
N LEU A 11 -22.92 -19.54 40.36
CA LEU A 11 -21.95 -19.60 39.26
C LEU A 11 -21.51 -18.17 38.92
N SER A 12 -20.36 -17.75 39.47
CA SER A 12 -19.71 -16.49 39.08
C SER A 12 -18.93 -16.72 37.78
N LEU A 13 -19.56 -16.41 36.65
CA LEU A 13 -18.87 -16.26 35.37
C LEU A 13 -18.03 -14.97 35.43
N GLY A 14 -16.74 -15.11 35.74
CA GLY A 14 -15.74 -14.07 35.55
C GLY A 14 -15.56 -13.82 34.06
N LEU A 15 -16.34 -12.88 33.51
CA LEU A 15 -16.15 -12.37 32.15
C LEU A 15 -14.86 -11.54 32.15
N ALA A 16 -13.75 -12.18 31.79
CA ALA A 16 -12.50 -11.47 31.51
C ALA A 16 -12.71 -10.60 30.26
N CYS A 17 -13.01 -9.32 30.46
CA CYS A 17 -13.00 -8.31 29.40
C CYS A 17 -11.57 -8.17 28.89
N PHE A 18 -11.22 -8.91 27.84
CA PHE A 18 -10.12 -8.56 26.95
C PHE A 18 -10.55 -7.29 26.19
N LEU A 19 -10.32 -6.13 26.79
CA LEU A 19 -10.41 -4.88 26.06
C LEU A 19 -9.26 -4.87 25.05
N PRO A 20 -9.52 -4.79 23.73
CA PRO A 20 -8.46 -4.50 22.79
C PRO A 20 -7.88 -3.13 23.19
N THR A 21 -6.59 -3.07 23.48
CA THR A 21 -5.89 -1.79 23.59
C THR A 21 -6.03 -1.10 22.24
N SER A 22 -6.86 -0.05 22.19
CA SER A 22 -7.04 0.78 21.01
C SER A 22 -5.70 1.43 20.69
N LEU A 23 -5.09 0.99 19.59
CA LEU A 23 -3.96 1.67 18.95
C LEU A 23 -4.49 2.99 18.39
N SER A 24 -3.97 4.10 18.88
CA SER A 24 -4.42 5.45 18.54
C SER A 24 -3.22 6.34 18.32
N ALA A 25 -3.38 7.30 17.39
CA ALA A 25 -2.49 8.43 17.23
C ALA A 25 -2.09 9.02 18.61
N GLU A 26 -0.80 9.24 18.81
CA GLU A 26 -0.24 9.73 20.07
C GLU A 26 0.04 11.23 19.94
N VAL A 27 -0.39 12.03 20.93
CA VAL A 27 0.04 13.43 21.05
C VAL A 27 1.46 13.44 21.56
N ILE A 28 2.38 13.99 20.77
CA ILE A 28 3.80 14.00 21.10
C ILE A 28 4.03 14.93 22.29
N PRO A 29 4.57 14.42 23.42
CA PRO A 29 4.81 15.22 24.61
C PRO A 29 5.59 16.50 24.31
N GLY A 30 5.09 17.64 24.77
CA GLY A 30 5.72 18.95 24.55
C GLY A 30 5.41 19.60 23.21
N THR A 31 4.48 19.04 22.42
CA THR A 31 4.00 19.64 21.17
C THR A 31 2.48 19.58 21.08
N ASP A 32 1.93 20.32 20.12
CA ASP A 32 0.51 20.24 19.73
C ASP A 32 0.28 19.28 18.55
N LEU A 33 1.21 18.35 18.31
CA LEU A 33 1.16 17.44 17.17
C LEU A 33 0.79 16.02 17.63
N SER A 34 -0.14 15.40 16.91
CA SER A 34 -0.49 14.00 17.02
C SER A 34 0.02 13.22 15.82
N ILE A 35 0.71 12.10 16.05
CA ILE A 35 1.28 11.26 14.99
C ILE A 35 0.60 9.90 14.97
N ASP A 36 0.19 9.45 13.79
CA ASP A 36 -0.40 8.13 13.56
C ASP A 36 0.49 7.26 12.67
N PHE A 37 1.40 6.49 13.27
CA PHE A 37 2.25 5.58 12.51
C PHE A 37 1.51 4.35 11.95
N HIS A 38 0.31 4.04 12.43
CA HIS A 38 -0.50 2.94 11.89
C HIS A 38 -1.11 3.28 10.52
N ALA A 39 -1.49 4.55 10.34
CA ALA A 39 -1.99 5.04 9.07
C ALA A 39 -0.88 5.28 8.04
N GLY A 40 0.38 5.37 8.46
CA GLY A 40 1.55 5.48 7.58
C GLY A 40 2.05 4.14 7.06
N HIS A 41 2.78 4.16 5.95
CA HIS A 41 3.45 2.98 5.41
C HIS A 41 4.90 2.92 5.89
N VAL A 42 5.25 1.88 6.66
CA VAL A 42 6.60 1.70 7.24
C VAL A 42 7.33 0.55 6.54
N VAL A 43 8.49 0.82 5.95
CA VAL A 43 9.34 -0.16 5.27
C VAL A 43 10.77 -0.07 5.76
N GLY A 44 11.37 -1.19 6.14
CA GLY A 44 12.77 -1.28 6.56
C GLY A 44 13.65 -2.01 5.54
N ALA A 45 14.87 -1.51 5.33
CA ALA A 45 15.91 -2.21 4.58
C ALA A 45 17.31 -1.85 5.11
N GLY A 46 18.10 -2.86 5.51
CA GLY A 46 19.43 -2.67 6.08
C GLY A 46 19.37 -1.86 7.38
N ARG A 47 20.05 -0.70 7.40
CA ARG A 47 20.09 0.23 8.54
C ARG A 47 19.08 1.38 8.42
N ASN A 48 18.14 1.31 7.47
CA ASN A 48 17.17 2.37 7.22
C ASN A 48 15.75 1.89 7.47
N ILE A 49 14.94 2.75 8.10
CA ILE A 49 13.49 2.63 8.20
C ILE A 49 12.90 3.84 7.48
N ASN A 50 12.10 3.59 6.45
CA ASN A 50 11.36 4.61 5.74
C ASN A 50 9.91 4.57 6.23
N MET A 51 9.40 5.72 6.62
CA MET A 51 8.00 5.95 6.96
C MET A 51 7.44 6.90 5.91
N ILE A 52 6.32 6.52 5.32
CA ILE A 52 5.76 7.21 4.17
C ILE A 52 4.31 7.56 4.51
N ARG A 53 3.97 8.84 4.30
CA ARG A 53 2.65 9.41 4.53
C ARG A 53 2.11 9.17 5.93
N VAL A 54 2.97 9.34 6.93
CA VAL A 54 2.55 9.33 8.33
C VAL A 54 1.69 10.58 8.56
N PRO A 55 0.41 10.45 8.98
CA PRO A 55 -0.40 11.58 9.33
C PRO A 55 0.14 12.26 10.59
N VAL A 56 0.35 13.57 10.48
CA VAL A 56 0.68 14.46 11.59
C VAL A 56 -0.43 15.49 11.69
N THR A 57 -1.21 15.42 12.77
CA THR A 57 -2.36 16.27 13.01
C THR A 57 -2.04 17.31 14.07
N ASP A 58 -2.21 18.58 13.77
CA ASP A 58 -2.21 19.64 14.78
C ASP A 58 -3.52 19.55 15.59
N ILE A 59 -3.42 19.31 16.90
CA ILE A 59 -4.58 19.05 17.75
C ILE A 59 -5.41 20.31 18.03
N ASN A 60 -4.83 21.49 17.88
CA ASN A 60 -5.49 22.77 18.13
C ASN A 60 -6.33 23.20 16.93
N THR A 61 -5.82 22.95 15.72
CA THR A 61 -6.47 23.33 14.46
C THR A 61 -7.23 22.19 13.79
N GLY A 62 -6.92 20.94 14.14
CA GLY A 62 -7.42 19.74 13.49
C GLY A 62 -6.86 19.49 12.09
N GLN A 63 -5.87 20.27 11.65
CA GLN A 63 -5.27 20.09 10.32
C GLN A 63 -4.28 18.93 10.31
N THR A 64 -4.44 18.02 9.35
CA THR A 64 -3.53 16.88 9.14
C THR A 64 -2.62 17.15 7.95
N THR A 65 -1.31 17.00 8.15
CA THR A 65 -0.29 16.97 7.09
C THR A 65 0.31 15.58 7.03
N LEU A 66 0.48 15.03 5.82
CA LEU A 66 1.18 13.75 5.64
C LEU A 66 2.68 14.00 5.57
N TRP A 67 3.47 13.14 6.21
CA TRP A 67 4.93 13.24 6.27
C TRP A 67 5.62 11.97 5.77
N ASP A 68 6.69 12.16 5.00
CA ASP A 68 7.64 11.12 4.66
C ASP A 68 8.91 11.34 5.48
N ALA A 69 9.42 10.30 6.12
CA ALA A 69 10.61 10.35 6.97
C ALA A 69 11.47 9.10 6.79
N THR A 70 12.78 9.28 6.75
CA THR A 70 13.75 8.18 6.77
C THR A 70 14.58 8.26 8.03
N PHE A 71 14.60 7.17 8.77
CA PHE A 71 15.40 7.00 9.98
C PHE A 71 16.55 6.05 9.68
N LYS A 72 17.72 6.36 10.22
CA LYS A 72 18.82 5.41 10.31
C LYS A 72 18.89 4.85 11.70
N PHE A 73 19.33 3.61 11.81
CA PHE A 73 19.63 3.01 13.11
C PHE A 73 20.97 2.29 13.08
N SER A 74 21.54 2.19 14.27
CA SER A 74 22.62 1.27 14.60
C SER A 74 22.10 0.19 15.54
N PHE A 75 22.69 -1.01 15.47
CA PHE A 75 22.43 -2.06 16.44
C PHE A 75 23.64 -2.19 17.36
N ILE A 76 23.46 -1.84 18.63
CA ILE A 76 24.48 -1.98 19.66
C ILE A 76 24.10 -3.20 20.51
N PRO A 77 24.92 -4.27 20.59
CA PRO A 77 24.53 -5.52 21.23
C PRO A 77 24.02 -5.41 22.68
N SER A 78 24.45 -4.38 23.42
CA SER A 78 24.03 -4.12 24.80
C SER A 78 22.83 -3.16 24.94
N GLN A 79 22.44 -2.46 23.87
CA GLN A 79 21.40 -1.41 23.92
C GLN A 79 20.25 -1.67 22.93
N GLY A 80 20.44 -2.57 21.96
CA GLY A 80 19.48 -2.87 20.90
C GLY A 80 19.54 -1.87 19.75
N PHE A 81 18.36 -1.57 19.18
CA PHE A 81 18.21 -0.57 18.13
C PHE A 81 18.39 0.83 18.70
N VAL A 82 19.41 1.53 18.23
CA VAL A 82 19.63 2.94 18.55
C VAL A 82 19.37 3.73 17.28
N PHE A 83 18.29 4.50 17.30
CA PHE A 83 17.96 5.43 16.22
C PHE A 83 19.01 6.54 16.19
N GLU A 84 19.59 6.75 15.02
CA GLU A 84 20.47 7.88 14.73
C GLU A 84 19.61 9.12 14.42
N GLU A 85 20.26 10.23 14.05
CA GLU A 85 19.54 11.41 13.57
C GLU A 85 18.59 11.05 12.41
N ILE A 86 17.46 11.77 12.36
CA ILE A 86 16.50 11.69 11.26
C ILE A 86 17.25 12.03 9.98
N SER A 87 17.40 11.05 9.10
CA SER A 87 18.21 11.23 7.89
C SER A 87 17.53 12.15 6.88
N SER A 88 16.19 12.17 6.88
CA SER A 88 15.38 13.20 6.21
C SER A 88 13.94 13.14 6.73
N ALA A 89 13.26 14.28 6.74
CA ALA A 89 11.82 14.38 6.95
C ALA A 89 11.27 15.54 6.10
N SER A 90 10.19 15.28 5.36
CA SER A 90 9.53 16.30 4.56
C SER A 90 8.02 16.04 4.48
N PRO A 91 7.19 17.09 4.36
CA PRO A 91 5.79 16.91 4.00
C PRO A 91 5.71 16.07 2.72
N SER A 92 4.86 15.04 2.74
CA SER A 92 4.59 14.24 1.56
C SER A 92 4.01 15.16 0.49
N GLN A 93 4.51 15.07 -0.74
CA GLN A 93 4.04 15.96 -1.79
C GLN A 93 2.53 15.79 -2.02
N PRO A 94 1.78 16.90 -2.25
CA PRO A 94 0.36 16.85 -2.56
C PRO A 94 0.18 16.15 -3.91
N GLY A 95 -0.13 14.88 -3.83
CA GLY A 95 -0.60 14.07 -4.93
C GLY A 95 -1.60 13.10 -4.37
N SER A 96 -2.78 13.02 -4.98
CA SER A 96 -3.60 11.83 -4.86
C SER A 96 -2.77 10.67 -5.40
N ILE A 97 -2.14 9.94 -4.49
CA ILE A 97 -1.59 8.64 -4.76
C ILE A 97 -2.54 7.80 -3.95
N ALA A 98 -3.43 7.06 -4.61
CA ALA A 98 -4.22 6.04 -3.93
C ALA A 98 -3.28 5.29 -2.98
N ASP A 99 -3.64 5.11 -1.72
CA ASP A 99 -2.79 4.45 -0.73
C ASP A 99 -2.54 3.00 -1.18
N ILE A 100 -1.54 2.83 -2.04
CA ILE A 100 -1.20 1.56 -2.65
C ILE A 100 -0.51 0.77 -1.56
N VAL A 101 -1.15 -0.33 -1.17
CA VAL A 101 -0.64 -1.19 -0.11
C VAL A 101 0.16 -2.32 -0.75
N PRO A 102 1.48 -2.41 -0.54
CA PRO A 102 2.25 -3.56 -1.00
C PRO A 102 1.74 -4.86 -0.38
N GLY A 103 1.94 -5.96 -1.08
CA GLY A 103 1.55 -7.27 -0.61
C GLY A 103 1.16 -8.23 -1.72
N LEU A 104 0.66 -9.39 -1.29
CA LEU A 104 0.21 -10.43 -2.19
C LEU A 104 -1.28 -10.22 -2.51
N TYR A 105 -1.60 -10.24 -3.79
CA TYR A 105 -2.93 -10.06 -4.31
C TYR A 105 -3.36 -11.24 -5.16
N ARG A 106 -4.65 -11.55 -5.16
CA ARG A 106 -5.24 -12.64 -5.93
C ARG A 106 -6.25 -12.10 -6.95
N THR A 107 -6.08 -12.52 -8.19
CA THR A 107 -7.07 -12.31 -9.26
C THR A 107 -8.34 -13.14 -9.00
N GLN A 108 -9.44 -12.79 -9.64
CA GLN A 108 -10.68 -13.58 -9.59
C GLN A 108 -10.51 -15.03 -10.10
N GLN A 109 -9.49 -15.28 -10.93
CA GLN A 109 -9.18 -16.59 -11.51
C GLN A 109 -8.13 -17.36 -10.69
N GLY A 110 -7.78 -16.85 -9.51
CA GLY A 110 -6.93 -17.52 -8.55
C GLY A 110 -5.42 -17.40 -8.82
N LYS A 111 -5.00 -16.60 -9.78
CA LYS A 111 -3.59 -16.21 -9.99
C LYS A 111 -3.15 -15.21 -8.94
N CYS A 112 -1.89 -15.27 -8.51
CA CYS A 112 -1.35 -14.36 -7.53
C CYS A 112 -0.31 -13.40 -8.13
N LEU A 113 -0.42 -12.15 -7.69
CA LEU A 113 0.43 -11.04 -8.05
C LEU A 113 1.04 -10.47 -6.78
N LEU A 114 2.34 -10.28 -6.78
CA LEU A 114 3.04 -9.59 -5.71
C LEU A 114 3.23 -8.14 -6.11
N LEU A 115 2.74 -7.22 -5.29
CA LEU A 115 3.00 -5.79 -5.38
C LEU A 115 4.10 -5.43 -4.37
N GLU A 116 5.25 -5.04 -4.89
CA GLU A 116 6.44 -4.66 -4.14
C GLU A 116 6.66 -3.15 -4.16
N GLY A 117 7.35 -2.65 -3.15
CA GLY A 117 7.68 -1.23 -2.99
C GLY A 117 7.17 -0.68 -1.66
N PRO A 118 7.12 0.65 -1.51
CA PRO A 118 7.69 1.63 -2.43
C PRO A 118 9.22 1.65 -2.37
N THR A 119 9.85 1.77 -3.52
CA THR A 119 11.24 2.22 -3.64
C THR A 119 11.22 3.72 -3.90
N LEU A 120 11.90 4.52 -3.07
CA LEU A 120 11.94 5.97 -3.23
C LEU A 120 12.71 6.35 -4.52
N LEU A 121 12.10 7.23 -5.31
CA LEU A 121 12.70 7.89 -6.46
C LEU A 121 12.92 9.38 -6.15
N ASN A 122 13.68 10.05 -7.02
CA ASN A 122 13.84 11.50 -6.95
C ASN A 122 12.47 12.22 -7.11
N GLY A 123 12.36 13.42 -6.52
CA GLY A 123 11.15 14.24 -6.63
C GLY A 123 9.97 13.73 -5.80
N SER A 124 10.23 13.06 -4.67
CA SER A 124 9.20 12.55 -3.75
C SER A 124 8.21 11.57 -4.40
N ARG A 125 8.69 10.82 -5.41
CA ARG A 125 7.93 9.75 -6.05
C ARG A 125 8.38 8.39 -5.51
N SER A 126 7.48 7.42 -5.61
CA SER A 126 7.65 6.05 -5.16
C SER A 126 7.43 5.11 -6.31
N LEU A 127 8.40 4.24 -6.57
CA LEU A 127 8.29 3.14 -7.53
C LEU A 127 7.70 1.91 -6.85
N TYR A 128 6.69 1.35 -7.49
CA TYR A 128 6.08 0.06 -7.17
C TYR A 128 6.30 -0.90 -8.33
N THR A 129 6.52 -2.17 -8.02
CA THR A 129 6.64 -3.23 -9.01
C THR A 129 5.58 -4.27 -8.73
N ILE A 130 4.74 -4.57 -9.72
CA ILE A 130 3.78 -5.67 -9.64
C ILE A 130 4.27 -6.80 -10.54
N ARG A 131 4.30 -8.03 -10.03
CA ARG A 131 4.70 -9.21 -10.82
C ARG A 131 3.90 -10.45 -10.50
N GLY A 132 3.77 -11.35 -11.47
CA GLY A 132 3.22 -12.68 -11.22
C GLY A 132 4.16 -13.53 -10.38
N VAL A 133 3.60 -14.24 -9.40
CA VAL A 133 4.37 -15.10 -8.48
C VAL A 133 3.72 -16.48 -8.32
N GLN A 134 4.56 -17.49 -8.12
CA GLN A 134 4.10 -18.82 -7.69
C GLN A 134 3.97 -18.81 -6.17
N GLU A 135 2.77 -19.06 -5.67
CA GLU A 135 2.46 -19.03 -4.24
C GLU A 135 1.45 -20.12 -3.88
N ALA A 136 1.46 -20.58 -2.62
CA ALA A 136 0.54 -21.62 -2.17
C ALA A 136 -0.92 -21.13 -2.24
N GLY A 137 -1.83 -21.97 -2.74
CA GLY A 137 -3.25 -21.60 -2.94
C GLY A 137 -3.52 -20.77 -4.20
N CYS A 138 -2.49 -20.49 -4.99
CA CYS A 138 -2.60 -19.79 -6.27
C CYS A 138 -2.45 -20.77 -7.43
N GLY A 139 -3.11 -20.47 -8.55
CA GLY A 139 -2.91 -21.21 -9.81
C GLY A 139 -1.50 -20.98 -10.38
N THR A 140 -1.19 -21.63 -11.51
CA THR A 140 0.09 -21.43 -12.23
C THR A 140 0.37 -19.93 -12.44
N PRO A 141 1.57 -19.41 -12.14
CA PRO A 141 1.89 -18.01 -12.31
C PRO A 141 1.75 -17.60 -13.78
N ASP A 142 1.26 -16.39 -13.99
CA ASP A 142 1.41 -15.73 -15.28
C ASP A 142 2.72 -14.95 -15.26
N SER A 143 3.54 -15.07 -16.31
CA SER A 143 4.76 -14.27 -16.44
C SER A 143 4.35 -12.84 -16.76
N PHE A 144 4.33 -11.97 -15.76
CA PHE A 144 3.86 -10.59 -15.88
C PHE A 144 4.71 -9.72 -14.97
N SER A 145 5.08 -8.54 -15.43
CA SER A 145 5.72 -7.51 -14.61
C SER A 145 5.30 -6.13 -15.08
N ALA A 146 5.10 -5.21 -14.15
CA ALA A 146 4.83 -3.81 -14.44
C ALA A 146 5.45 -2.90 -13.39
N GLN A 147 5.84 -1.71 -13.81
CA GLN A 147 6.40 -0.67 -12.97
C GLN A 147 5.41 0.48 -12.90
N ILE A 148 5.12 0.95 -11.69
CA ILE A 148 4.18 2.02 -11.41
C ILE A 148 4.89 3.06 -10.57
N ILE A 149 4.75 4.33 -10.93
CA ILE A 149 5.32 5.42 -10.17
C ILE A 149 4.22 6.29 -9.60
N SER A 150 4.38 6.62 -8.32
CA SER A 150 3.45 7.47 -7.62
C SER A 150 3.47 8.92 -8.13
N GLY A 151 2.39 9.61 -7.83
CA GLY A 151 2.17 11.02 -8.13
C GLY A 151 1.28 11.20 -9.34
N VAL A 152 1.05 12.46 -9.69
CA VAL A 152 0.31 12.81 -10.89
C VAL A 152 1.06 12.38 -12.16
N ALA A 153 0.32 12.17 -13.25
CA ALA A 153 0.88 11.81 -14.55
C ALA A 153 1.84 12.89 -15.08
N ASN A 154 1.57 14.16 -14.80
CA ASN A 154 2.46 15.26 -15.19
C ASN A 154 3.83 15.12 -14.52
N GLY A 155 4.90 15.19 -15.31
CA GLY A 155 6.28 14.99 -14.83
C GLY A 155 6.60 13.56 -14.40
N HIS A 156 5.80 12.57 -14.77
CA HIS A 156 6.11 11.16 -14.55
C HIS A 156 7.31 10.75 -15.41
N PRO A 157 8.37 10.14 -14.84
CA PRO A 157 9.61 9.91 -15.56
C PRO A 157 9.45 8.98 -16.76
N ASP A 158 8.57 7.97 -16.67
CA ASP A 158 8.37 7.02 -17.78
C ASP A 158 7.26 7.42 -18.76
N ILE A 159 6.23 8.18 -18.33
CA ILE A 159 5.17 8.64 -19.24
C ILE A 159 5.67 9.81 -20.08
N GLY A 160 6.57 10.62 -19.51
CA GLY A 160 7.19 11.75 -20.20
C GLY A 160 6.16 12.79 -20.63
N GLU A 161 6.31 13.28 -21.87
CA GLU A 161 5.48 14.35 -22.46
C GLU A 161 4.37 13.81 -23.38
N ARG A 162 3.88 12.58 -23.16
CA ARG A 162 2.78 12.05 -23.98
C ARG A 162 1.56 12.95 -23.90
N ASP A 163 0.90 13.18 -25.02
CA ASP A 163 -0.30 14.04 -25.11
C ASP A 163 -1.42 13.62 -24.15
N ILE A 164 -1.49 12.32 -23.81
CA ILE A 164 -2.50 11.80 -22.89
C ILE A 164 -2.34 12.34 -21.46
N VAL A 165 -1.15 12.80 -21.05
CA VAL A 165 -0.83 13.22 -19.68
C VAL A 165 -1.83 14.24 -19.14
N ALA A 166 -2.23 15.22 -19.96
CA ALA A 166 -3.17 16.27 -19.56
C ALA A 166 -4.62 15.74 -19.34
N SER A 167 -4.93 14.56 -19.88
CA SER A 167 -6.25 13.93 -19.78
C SER A 167 -6.33 12.86 -18.69
N LEU A 168 -5.19 12.47 -18.10
CA LEU A 168 -5.11 11.49 -17.04
C LEU A 168 -5.50 12.10 -15.69
N THR A 169 -6.37 11.40 -14.98
CA THR A 169 -6.89 11.83 -13.68
C THR A 169 -5.95 11.44 -12.54
N ASP A 170 -6.01 12.15 -11.42
CA ASP A 170 -5.17 11.92 -10.24
C ASP A 170 -5.68 10.80 -9.31
N ASN A 171 -6.84 10.22 -9.59
CA ASN A 171 -7.40 9.07 -8.86
C ASN A 171 -6.77 7.71 -9.25
N TRP A 172 -5.80 7.72 -10.17
CA TRP A 172 -4.95 6.59 -10.51
C TRP A 172 -3.49 7.00 -10.38
N ILE A 173 -2.64 6.04 -10.08
CA ILE A 173 -1.21 6.20 -10.29
C ILE A 173 -0.78 5.34 -11.46
N TYR A 174 0.15 5.83 -12.24
CA TYR A 174 0.38 5.33 -13.59
C TYR A 174 1.70 4.63 -13.71
N GLY A 175 1.83 3.87 -14.79
CA GLY A 175 3.00 3.05 -15.02
C GLY A 175 2.94 2.32 -16.35
N PHE A 176 3.88 1.42 -16.54
CA PHE A 176 3.99 0.64 -17.74
C PHE A 176 4.17 -0.84 -17.45
N MET A 177 3.59 -1.62 -18.34
CA MET A 177 3.90 -3.02 -18.48
C MET A 177 5.35 -3.20 -18.94
N ALA A 178 6.17 -3.85 -18.11
CA ALA A 178 7.56 -4.16 -18.44
C ALA A 178 7.65 -5.43 -19.30
N ASP A 179 6.82 -6.44 -19.00
CA ASP A 179 6.78 -7.71 -19.73
C ASP A 179 5.36 -8.08 -20.19
N ARG A 180 5.29 -8.96 -21.18
CA ARG A 180 4.03 -9.53 -21.69
C ARG A 180 3.55 -10.70 -20.81
N ALA A 181 2.27 -10.67 -20.43
CA ALA A 181 1.57 -11.80 -19.82
C ALA A 181 1.64 -13.06 -20.71
N SER A 182 1.89 -14.23 -20.12
CA SER A 182 1.95 -15.52 -20.83
C SER A 182 0.68 -15.79 -21.64
N ASN A 183 0.83 -16.13 -22.93
CA ASN A 183 -0.25 -16.39 -23.92
C ASN A 183 -1.06 -17.68 -23.68
N SER A 184 -1.10 -18.17 -22.45
CA SER A 184 -1.94 -19.33 -22.13
C SER A 184 -3.40 -18.93 -22.18
N SER A 185 -4.20 -19.71 -22.91
CA SER A 185 -5.66 -19.63 -22.87
C SER A 185 -6.12 -19.70 -21.40
N GLY A 186 -6.80 -18.64 -20.94
CA GLY A 186 -7.27 -18.50 -19.56
C GLY A 186 -6.50 -17.54 -18.66
N SER A 187 -5.45 -16.86 -19.15
CA SER A 187 -4.82 -15.76 -18.40
C SER A 187 -5.70 -14.50 -18.44
N THR A 188 -6.04 -13.95 -17.28
CA THR A 188 -6.75 -12.66 -17.19
C THR A 188 -5.87 -11.45 -17.30
N LEU A 189 -4.58 -11.69 -17.46
CA LEU A 189 -3.58 -10.68 -17.78
C LEU A 189 -3.33 -10.59 -19.30
N GLN A 190 -3.98 -11.43 -20.12
CA GLN A 190 -3.93 -11.34 -21.59
C GLN A 190 -4.13 -9.94 -22.17
N PRO A 191 -5.01 -9.08 -21.62
CA PRO A 191 -5.16 -7.72 -22.16
C PRO A 191 -3.95 -6.81 -21.91
N PHE A 192 -3.02 -7.18 -21.02
CA PHE A 192 -1.92 -6.35 -20.57
C PHE A 192 -0.61 -6.79 -21.25
N PHE A 193 -0.17 -6.01 -22.22
CA PHE A 193 1.04 -6.27 -23.01
C PHE A 193 2.14 -5.28 -22.66
N GLN A 194 3.39 -5.66 -22.94
CA GLN A 194 4.55 -4.81 -22.80
C GLN A 194 4.31 -3.42 -23.43
N ASN A 195 4.82 -2.38 -22.78
CA ASN A 195 4.67 -0.96 -23.14
C ASN A 195 3.25 -0.39 -23.04
N HIS A 196 2.27 -1.16 -22.60
CA HIS A 196 0.96 -0.58 -22.32
C HIS A 196 1.02 0.36 -21.12
N LEU A 197 0.43 1.54 -21.28
CA LEU A 197 0.11 2.44 -20.19
C LEU A 197 -0.92 1.75 -19.31
N ILE A 198 -0.59 1.66 -18.03
CA ILE A 198 -1.48 1.12 -16.99
C ILE A 198 -1.67 2.16 -15.89
N GLY A 199 -2.75 2.00 -15.17
CA GLY A 199 -3.01 2.70 -13.92
C GLY A 199 -3.35 1.71 -12.83
N ILE A 200 -2.96 1.99 -11.59
CA ILE A 200 -3.45 1.29 -10.41
C ILE A 200 -4.12 2.25 -9.43
N ARG A 201 -5.11 1.73 -8.71
CA ARG A 201 -5.72 2.40 -7.56
C ARG A 201 -6.14 1.38 -6.52
N GLN A 202 -6.05 1.77 -5.26
CA GLN A 202 -6.50 0.97 -4.13
C GLN A 202 -7.95 1.34 -3.77
N SER A 203 -8.73 0.34 -3.37
CA SER A 203 -10.08 0.49 -2.83
C SER A 203 -10.30 -0.55 -1.72
N GLY A 204 -10.06 -0.18 -0.47
CA GLY A 204 -10.06 -1.13 0.66
C GLY A 204 -9.01 -2.21 0.45
N GLU A 205 -9.42 -3.48 0.50
CA GLU A 205 -8.54 -4.64 0.22
C GLU A 205 -8.36 -4.93 -1.28
N GLN A 206 -8.94 -4.12 -2.17
CA GLN A 206 -8.86 -4.33 -3.61
C GLN A 206 -7.82 -3.42 -4.25
N LEU A 207 -6.96 -4.02 -5.08
CA LEU A 207 -6.13 -3.30 -6.03
C LEU A 207 -6.76 -3.41 -7.40
N ILE A 208 -7.07 -2.29 -8.02
CA ILE A 208 -7.67 -2.22 -9.36
C ILE A 208 -6.57 -1.84 -10.33
N LEU A 209 -6.30 -2.69 -11.32
CA LEU A 209 -5.37 -2.47 -12.41
C LEU A 209 -6.15 -2.12 -13.68
N GLY A 210 -5.96 -0.92 -14.20
CA GLY A 210 -6.57 -0.43 -15.43
C GLY A 210 -5.55 -0.36 -16.57
N ARG A 211 -5.96 -0.70 -17.78
CA ARG A 211 -5.18 -0.51 -19.01
C ARG A 211 -5.68 0.73 -19.74
N PHE A 212 -4.79 1.67 -20.04
CA PHE A 212 -5.11 2.95 -20.68
C PHE A 212 -4.54 3.07 -22.10
N SER A 213 -4.01 1.99 -22.66
CA SER A 213 -3.54 1.96 -24.05
C SER A 213 -3.78 0.60 -24.70
N ASP A 214 -3.74 0.55 -26.03
CA ASP A 214 -3.97 -0.69 -26.81
C ASP A 214 -2.92 -0.96 -27.90
N GLY A 215 -1.71 -0.41 -27.75
CA GLY A 215 -0.59 -0.63 -28.68
C GLY A 215 -0.65 0.25 -29.93
N GLY A 216 -1.72 1.04 -30.11
CA GLY A 216 -1.85 2.06 -31.15
C GLY A 216 -2.36 3.40 -30.64
N ALA A 217 -3.10 3.44 -29.53
CA ALA A 217 -3.61 4.66 -28.94
C ALA A 217 -3.59 4.62 -27.40
N ASP A 218 -3.65 5.82 -26.81
CA ASP A 218 -3.92 6.01 -25.39
C ASP A 218 -5.34 6.53 -25.18
N PHE A 219 -5.91 6.20 -24.02
CA PHE A 219 -7.28 6.52 -23.63
C PHE A 219 -7.27 7.21 -22.28
N LYS A 220 -8.18 8.16 -22.08
CA LYS A 220 -8.31 8.84 -20.78
C LYS A 220 -8.88 7.90 -19.70
N ASP A 221 -9.68 6.94 -20.12
CA ASP A 221 -10.38 5.98 -19.27
C ASP A 221 -9.81 4.57 -19.52
N PRO A 222 -9.81 3.68 -18.51
CA PRO A 222 -9.30 2.35 -18.70
C PRO A 222 -10.17 1.57 -19.69
N VAL A 223 -9.57 1.07 -20.76
CA VAL A 223 -10.24 0.21 -21.76
C VAL A 223 -10.42 -1.22 -21.27
N GLN A 224 -9.65 -1.62 -20.26
CA GLN A 224 -9.78 -2.90 -19.56
C GLN A 224 -9.41 -2.71 -18.10
N THR A 225 -10.13 -3.38 -17.20
CA THR A 225 -9.80 -3.41 -15.77
C THR A 225 -9.65 -4.85 -15.28
N LEU A 226 -8.76 -5.03 -14.31
CA LEU A 226 -8.58 -6.24 -13.53
C LEU A 226 -8.68 -5.87 -12.05
N ILE A 227 -9.49 -6.61 -11.31
CA ILE A 227 -9.65 -6.43 -9.86
C ILE A 227 -8.88 -7.53 -9.15
N LEU A 228 -8.06 -7.13 -8.19
CA LEU A 228 -7.20 -7.98 -7.40
C LEU A 228 -7.57 -7.83 -5.93
N THR A 229 -7.68 -8.91 -5.19
CA THR A 229 -8.00 -8.90 -3.75
C THR A 229 -6.76 -9.22 -2.95
N LYS A 230 -6.41 -8.38 -1.97
CA LYS A 230 -5.28 -8.61 -1.08
C LYS A 230 -5.50 -9.91 -0.29
N LEU A 231 -4.45 -10.71 -0.20
CA LEU A 231 -4.42 -11.88 0.66
C LEU A 231 -3.90 -11.43 2.03
N VAL A 232 -4.71 -11.65 3.07
CA VAL A 232 -4.28 -11.48 4.46
C VAL A 232 -3.31 -12.62 4.76
N GLN A 233 -2.04 -12.29 5.00
CA GLN A 233 -1.06 -13.20 5.58
C GLN A 233 -0.89 -12.87 7.05
#